data_AF-A0A7C0UIP5-F1
#
_entry.id   AF-A0A7C0UIP5-F1
#
_cell.length_a   1.000
_cell.length_b   1.000
_cell.length_c   1.000
_cell.angle_alpha   90.00
_cell.angle_beta   90.00
_cell.angle_gamma   90.00
#
_symmetry.space_group_name_H-M   'P 1'
#
loop_
_entity.id
_entity.type
_entity.pdbx_description
1 polymer ?
#
loop_
_entity_poly.entity_id
_entity_poly.type
_entity_poly.pdbx_seq_one_letter_code
_entity_poly.pdbx_strand_id
1 'polypeptide(L)'
;HQTLLDQQRQIPCYAGKLNLVLTETGEVYPCEILSTSFGNVRDYDYNMKEIVRSERARSILESIHQNHCYCTHECNFITNILFNPRLYPTLAKEYVQIQNV
;
A
#
# COMPACT_ATOMS: atom_id res chain seq x y z
N HIS A 1 -9.64 1.75 -15.91
CA HIS A 1 -8.69 2.12 -14.84
C HIS A 1 -8.70 3.64 -14.67
N GLN A 2 -9.63 4.19 -13.88
CA GLN A 2 -9.71 5.65 -13.63
C GLN A 2 -8.41 6.21 -13.05
N THR A 3 -7.69 5.44 -12.22
CA THR A 3 -6.36 5.85 -11.71
C THR A 3 -5.31 6.07 -12.80
N LEU A 4 -5.36 5.34 -13.91
CA LEU A 4 -4.46 5.53 -15.05
C LEU A 4 -4.85 6.73 -15.92
N LEU A 5 -6.15 6.96 -16.09
CA LEU A 5 -6.67 8.04 -16.93
C LEU A 5 -6.53 9.40 -16.25
N ASP A 6 -6.85 9.47 -14.96
CA ASP A 6 -6.81 10.72 -14.19
C ASP A 6 -5.41 10.99 -13.61
N GLN A 7 -4.47 10.03 -13.73
CA GLN A 7 -3.15 10.02 -13.09
C GLN A 7 -3.20 10.38 -11.60
N GLN A 8 -4.32 10.07 -10.96
CA GLN A 8 -4.63 10.47 -9.60
C GLN A 8 -5.03 9.28 -8.75
N ARG A 9 -4.63 9.36 -7.48
CA ARG A 9 -4.95 8.36 -6.48
C ARG A 9 -6.41 8.52 -6.03
N GLN A 10 -7.25 7.54 -6.34
CA GLN A 10 -8.67 7.53 -5.94
C GLN A 10 -8.88 7.19 -4.46
N ILE A 11 -8.01 6.37 -3.86
CA ILE A 11 -8.07 5.98 -2.45
C ILE A 11 -6.69 6.05 -1.78
N PRO A 12 -6.59 6.38 -0.48
CA PRO A 12 -5.32 6.40 0.24
C PRO A 12 -4.56 5.08 0.10
N CYS A 13 -3.25 5.16 -0.14
CA CYS A 13 -2.40 3.98 -0.23
C CYS A 13 -1.81 3.66 1.14
N TYR A 14 -1.98 2.42 1.60
CA TYR A 14 -1.41 1.89 2.83
C TYR A 14 -0.25 0.91 2.59
N ALA A 15 0.22 0.81 1.34
CA ALA A 15 1.40 0.03 0.98
C ALA A 15 2.64 0.50 1.75
N GLY A 16 3.45 -0.42 2.23
CA GLY A 16 4.58 -0.18 3.13
C GLY A 16 4.21 -0.05 4.62
N LYS A 17 2.94 0.16 4.97
CA LYS A 17 2.45 0.12 6.36
C LYS A 17 1.74 -1.19 6.69
N LEU A 18 0.88 -1.64 5.79
CA LEU A 18 0.08 -2.87 5.96
C LEU A 18 0.64 -4.04 5.14
N ASN A 19 1.19 -3.75 3.95
CA ASN A 19 1.80 -4.74 3.08
C ASN A 19 3.27 -4.40 2.83
N LEU A 20 4.09 -5.43 2.74
CA LEU A 20 5.52 -5.36 2.43
C LEU A 20 5.84 -6.47 1.43
N VAL A 21 6.78 -6.19 0.54
CA VAL A 21 7.28 -7.17 -0.42
C VAL A 21 8.72 -7.49 -0.05
N LEU A 22 9.03 -8.76 0.15
CA LEU A 22 10.38 -9.24 0.41
C LEU A 22 10.85 -10.02 -0.82
N THR A 23 11.97 -9.61 -1.40
CA THR A 23 12.59 -10.34 -2.51
C THR A 23 13.45 -11.49 -2.02
N GLU A 24 13.80 -12.40 -2.93
CA GLU A 24 14.74 -13.50 -2.70
C GLU A 24 16.14 -13.02 -2.30
N THR A 25 16.52 -11.82 -2.75
CA THR A 25 17.76 -11.15 -2.34
C THR A 25 17.67 -10.54 -0.95
N GLY A 26 16.51 -10.57 -0.29
CA GLY A 26 16.30 -10.03 1.05
C GLY A 26 15.99 -8.54 1.09
N GLU A 27 15.79 -7.89 -0.05
CA GLU A 27 15.37 -6.48 -0.10
C GLU A 27 13.89 -6.35 0.24
N VAL A 28 13.56 -5.37 1.08
CA VAL A 28 12.19 -5.06 1.49
C VAL A 28 11.69 -3.85 0.71
N TYR A 29 10.52 -3.98 0.09
CA TYR A 29 9.85 -2.93 -0.66
C TYR A 29 8.46 -2.63 -0.10
N PRO A 30 7.96 -1.39 -0.27
CA PRO A 30 6.60 -1.03 0.13
C PRO A 30 5.51 -1.67 -0.74
N CYS A 31 5.80 -1.96 -2.01
CA CYS A 31 4.85 -2.41 -3.03
C CYS A 31 5.63 -3.05 -4.19
N GLU A 32 5.02 -3.98 -4.92
CA GLU A 32 5.60 -4.70 -6.05
C GLU A 32 6.00 -3.76 -7.22
N ILE A 33 5.35 -2.60 -7.32
CA ILE A 33 5.55 -1.64 -8.41
C ILE A 33 6.68 -0.65 -8.11
N LEU A 34 6.92 -0.37 -6.82
CA LEU A 34 7.88 0.67 -6.43
C LEU A 34 9.30 0.10 -6.41
N SER A 35 10.21 0.76 -7.12
CA SER A 35 11.62 0.39 -7.17
C SER A 35 12.43 0.84 -5.94
N THR A 36 11.79 1.53 -4.99
CA THR A 36 12.47 2.07 -3.81
C THR A 36 12.40 1.07 -2.65
N SER A 37 13.54 0.47 -2.30
CA SER A 37 13.63 -0.43 -1.16
C SER A 37 13.78 0.32 0.17
N PHE A 38 13.21 -0.26 1.23
CA PHE A 38 13.43 0.13 2.62
C PHE A 38 14.82 -0.29 3.11
N GLY A 39 15.38 -1.35 2.54
CA GLY A 39 16.69 -1.90 2.88
C GLY A 39 16.68 -3.43 2.87
N ASN A 40 17.84 -4.04 3.11
CA ASN A 40 17.97 -5.50 3.19
C ASN A 40 17.66 -6.02 4.58
N VAL A 41 16.93 -7.13 4.69
CA VAL A 41 16.66 -7.77 5.99
C VAL A 41 17.93 -8.23 6.72
N ARG A 42 19.01 -8.52 5.99
CA ARG A 42 20.27 -8.98 6.58
C ARG A 42 20.99 -7.89 7.36
N ASP A 43 20.78 -6.62 7.01
CA ASP A 43 21.42 -5.48 7.69
C ASP A 43 20.75 -5.15 9.04
N TYR A 44 19.58 -5.72 9.29
CA TYR A 44 18.74 -5.46 10.46
C TYR A 44 18.48 -6.74 11.26
N ASP A 45 19.38 -7.73 11.21
CA ASP A 45 19.24 -9.02 11.91
C ASP A 45 17.87 -9.70 11.69
N TYR A 46 17.34 -9.59 10.46
CA TYR A 46 16.02 -10.10 10.06
C TYR A 46 14.83 -9.47 10.81
N ASN A 47 15.03 -8.32 11.48
CA ASN A 47 13.99 -7.60 12.20
C ASN A 47 13.21 -6.65 11.28
N MET A 48 12.11 -7.14 10.70
CA MET A 48 11.26 -6.32 9.83
C MET A 48 10.71 -5.05 10.49
N LYS A 49 10.48 -5.07 11.81
CA LYS A 49 9.96 -3.89 12.53
C LYS A 49 10.97 -2.75 12.52
N GLU A 50 12.26 -3.07 12.59
CA GLU A 50 13.33 -2.06 12.55
C GLU A 50 13.48 -1.48 11.14
N ILE A 51 13.39 -2.32 10.11
CA ILE A 51 13.44 -1.89 8.71
C ILE A 51 12.33 -0.89 8.40
N VAL A 52 11.08 -1.20 8.77
CA VAL A 52 9.92 -0.32 8.53
C VAL A 52 9.98 0.95 9.36
N ARG A 53 10.68 0.93 10.50
CA ARG A 53 10.90 2.10 11.36
C ARG A 53 12.12 2.93 10.99
N SER A 54 12.96 2.45 10.07
CA SER A 54 14.14 3.16 9.58
C SER A 54 13.76 4.51 8.99
N GLU A 55 14.70 5.46 9.04
CA GLU A 55 14.52 6.79 8.45
C GLU A 55 14.22 6.70 6.95
N ARG A 56 14.89 5.77 6.25
CA ARG A 56 14.66 5.50 4.84
C ARG A 56 13.23 5.05 4.57
N ALA A 57 12.71 4.08 5.34
CA ALA A 57 11.33 3.62 5.19
C ALA A 57 10.32 4.75 5.46
N ARG A 58 10.56 5.59 6.47
CA ARG A 58 9.70 6.76 6.75
C ARG A 58 9.67 7.76 5.60
N SER A 59 10.81 8.12 5.02
CA SER A 59 10.89 9.02 3.87
C SER A 59 10.12 8.48 2.66
N ILE A 60 10.22 7.17 2.41
CA ILE A 60 9.50 6.52 1.32
C ILE A 60 7.98 6.50 1.59
N LEU A 61 7.56 6.20 2.82
CA LEU A 61 6.15 6.25 3.22
C LEU A 61 5.55 7.65 3.11
N GLU A 62 6.33 8.69 3.45
CA GLU A 62 5.93 10.08 3.26
C GLU A 62 5.76 10.44 1.78
N SER A 63 6.70 10.02 0.93
CA SER A 63 6.61 10.18 -0.53
C SER A 63 5.36 9.52 -1.11
N ILE A 64 5.05 8.29 -0.68
CA ILE A 64 3.80 7.58 -1.06
C ILE A 64 2.57 8.36 -0.58
N HIS A 65 2.62 8.93 0.62
CA HIS A 65 1.50 9.67 1.17
C HIS A 65 1.21 10.97 0.39
N GLN A 66 2.26 11.68 -0.04
CA GLN A 66 2.23 12.94 -0.79
C GLN A 66 1.72 12.83 -2.24
N ASN A 67 1.05 11.73 -2.61
CA ASN A 67 0.44 11.48 -3.93
C ASN A 67 1.44 11.27 -5.08
N HIS A 68 2.68 10.85 -4.83
CA HIS A 68 3.64 10.57 -5.90
C HIS A 68 3.34 9.25 -6.67
N CYS A 69 2.22 8.58 -6.36
CA CYS A 69 1.84 7.31 -6.96
C CYS A 69 0.32 7.25 -7.21
N TYR A 70 -0.06 6.82 -8.42
CA TYR A 70 -1.41 6.39 -8.77
C TYR A 70 -1.44 4.85 -8.80
N CYS A 71 -2.09 4.23 -7.81
CA CYS A 71 -2.08 2.77 -7.71
C CYS A 71 -2.94 2.16 -8.83
N THR A 72 -2.37 1.19 -9.54
CA THR A 72 -3.08 0.35 -10.51
C THR A 72 -3.21 -1.10 -10.05
N HIS A 73 -2.55 -1.46 -8.94
CA HIS A 73 -2.44 -2.82 -8.46
C HIS A 73 -3.66 -3.20 -7.61
N GLU A 74 -4.48 -4.11 -8.12
CA GLU A 74 -5.71 -4.59 -7.50
C GLU A 74 -5.48 -5.17 -6.10
N CYS A 75 -4.33 -5.83 -5.87
CA CYS A 75 -3.97 -6.40 -4.56
C CYS A 75 -3.90 -5.32 -3.47
N ASN A 76 -3.41 -4.13 -3.83
CA ASN A 76 -3.37 -2.99 -2.90
C ASN A 76 -4.73 -2.31 -2.77
N PHE A 77 -5.60 -2.37 -3.79
CA PHE A 77 -6.96 -1.85 -3.66
C PHE A 77 -7.77 -2.57 -2.60
N ILE A 78 -7.68 -3.90 -2.52
CA ILE A 78 -8.43 -4.68 -1.52
C ILE A 78 -8.07 -4.22 -0.10
N THR A 79 -6.77 -4.13 0.19
CA THR A 79 -6.29 -3.70 1.52
C THR A 79 -6.57 -2.23 1.78
N ASN A 80 -6.43 -1.36 0.78
CA ASN A 80 -6.77 0.05 0.91
C ASN A 80 -8.27 0.28 1.13
N ILE A 81 -9.15 -0.54 0.55
CA ILE A 81 -10.59 -0.48 0.77
C ILE A 81 -10.94 -0.98 2.18
N LEU A 82 -10.39 -2.14 2.55
CA LEU A 82 -10.65 -2.78 3.84
C LEU A 82 -10.19 -1.92 5.02
N PHE A 83 -9.01 -1.31 4.94
CA PHE A 83 -8.47 -0.51 6.04
C PHE A 83 -8.81 0.99 5.95
N ASN A 84 -9.71 1.37 5.05
CA ASN A 84 -10.21 2.74 4.96
C ASN A 84 -11.63 2.84 5.56
N PRO A 85 -11.76 3.31 6.83
CA PRO A 85 -13.05 3.42 7.51
C PRO A 85 -14.07 4.30 6.77
N ARG A 86 -13.61 5.22 5.91
CA ARG A 86 -14.50 6.11 5.15
C ARG A 86 -15.27 5.40 4.04
N LEU A 87 -14.81 4.23 3.59
CA LEU A 87 -15.46 3.48 2.51
C LEU A 87 -16.53 2.50 3.01
N TYR A 88 -16.56 2.19 4.31
CA TYR A 88 -17.50 1.23 4.89
C TYR A 88 -18.98 1.59 4.67
N PRO A 89 -19.44 2.87 4.76
CA PRO A 89 -20.83 3.20 4.46
C PRO A 89 -21.22 2.87 3.00
N THR A 90 -20.32 3.16 2.05
CA THR A 90 -20.53 2.83 0.63
C THR A 90 -20.54 1.31 0.43
N LEU A 91 -19.59 0.59 1.05
CA LEU A 91 -19.55 -0.88 0.99
C LEU A 91 -20.81 -1.52 1.58
N ALA A 92 -21.32 -1.00 2.70
CA ALA A 92 -22.56 -1.49 3.31
C ALA A 92 -23.76 -1.29 2.37
N LYS A 93 -23.84 -0.14 1.68
CA LYS A 93 -24.88 0.12 0.68
C LYS A 93 -24.82 -0.88 -0.47
N GLU A 94 -23.64 -1.11 -1.04
CA GLU A 94 -23.44 -2.09 -2.12
C GLU A 94 -23.78 -3.52 -1.65
N TYR A 95 -23.37 -3.88 -0.44
CA TYR A 95 -23.68 -5.19 0.15
C TYR A 95 -25.19 -5.42 0.29
N VAL A 96 -25.94 -4.41 0.77
CA VAL A 96 -27.40 -4.47 0.85
C VAL A 96 -28.04 -4.57 -0.53
N GLN A 97 -27.50 -3.90 -1.55
CA GLN A 97 -28.03 -4.01 -2.92
C GLN A 97 -27.83 -5.40 -3.50
N ILE A 98 -26.66 -6.02 -3.28
CA ILE A 98 -26.36 -7.39 -3.77
C ILE A 98 -27.25 -8.43 -3.07
N GLN A 99 -27.53 -8.27 -1.78
CA GLN A 99 -28.40 -9.18 -1.02
C GLN A 99 -29.89 -9.07 -1.38
N ASN A 100 -30.29 -7.97 -2.03
CA ASN A 100 -31.67 -7.74 -2.49
C ASN A 100 -31.90 -8.11 -3.98
N VAL A 101 -30.91 -8.76 -4.62
CA VAL A 101 -31.02 -9.36 -5.96
C VAL A 101 -31.20 -10.87 -5.82
#